data_AF-A0A1B6CBN0-F1
#
_entry.id   AF-A0A1B6CBN0-F1
#
_cell.length_a   1.000
_cell.length_b   1.000
_cell.length_c   1.000
_cell.angle_alpha   90.00
_cell.angle_beta   90.00
_cell.angle_gamma   90.00
#
_symmetry.space_group_name_H-M   'P 1'
#
loop_
_entity.id
_entity.type
_entity.pdbx_description
1 polymer ?
#
loop_
_entity_poly.entity_id
_entity_poly.type
_entity_poly.pdbx_seq_one_letter_code
_entity_poly.pdbx_strand_id
1 'polypeptide(L)'
;MIFIVLIRVLFLTSISALQRHWLRDIDYNNKDNWDVGHVPCGADHVLFPERMNFAVELPSVMVTPELVLPNSGEIILSETGSIEISTTPVLNCKGEDATFKIFEAAYWTDANNWDGWNNATPHVERIPCQSDRVVFSTEGTFRVVMPSETVQIAALTIGGEEMDTLSWEDFSKSEVGRQQFYTNKLRPPKVEISSEALLCSSSGCECFNSYLETSICSRISCQVATCFTPVRPMGSCCDLCGAVLLFGYTRTFSMKNLKQKIKEAVQSSDWSVVWHVRKYGDVIQLVLVEDGEYAGNIEDISHELKDILLKQNNGLLVKSVHSSGPVYYPMTFGKFLMRFFFTMIASFVFIAAIFVYYYGNTGLAIRRFLSDERRPFLFARFENQSGDTIRLRNSSEQSISIVSLPQAFDNPMYGSADQTPKDVTIGNPIYTELITEEAEEDGDIELKEEFEKEIVEEKEEDDILP
;
A
#
# COMPACT_ATOMS: atom_id res chain seq x y z
N MET A 1 -55.34 -18.41 -34.01
CA MET A 1 -53.94 -18.71 -34.42
C MET A 1 -53.20 -17.45 -34.88
N ILE A 2 -53.35 -16.31 -34.17
CA ILE A 2 -52.59 -15.05 -34.39
C ILE A 2 -52.58 -14.28 -33.05
N PHE A 3 -52.06 -14.87 -31.98
CA PHE A 3 -51.87 -14.17 -30.69
C PHE A 3 -50.71 -14.75 -29.87
N ILE A 4 -49.80 -15.43 -30.55
CA ILE A 4 -48.54 -15.96 -30.00
C ILE A 4 -47.50 -15.49 -31.01
N VAL A 5 -46.78 -14.40 -30.72
CA VAL A 5 -45.50 -13.97 -31.37
C VAL A 5 -45.04 -12.58 -30.87
N LEU A 6 -45.86 -11.78 -30.18
CA LEU A 6 -45.46 -10.44 -29.71
C LEU A 6 -45.28 -10.33 -28.18
N ILE A 7 -44.63 -11.32 -27.57
CA ILE A 7 -43.86 -11.09 -26.34
C ILE A 7 -42.40 -11.33 -26.72
N ARG A 8 -41.83 -10.36 -27.42
CA ARG A 8 -40.37 -10.21 -27.44
C ARG A 8 -39.99 -9.89 -26.00
N VAL A 9 -39.53 -10.92 -25.32
CA VAL A 9 -38.78 -10.81 -24.08
C VAL A 9 -37.65 -9.81 -24.35
N LEU A 10 -37.84 -8.56 -23.92
CA LEU A 10 -36.76 -7.67 -23.57
C LEU A 10 -36.04 -8.36 -22.42
N PHE A 11 -35.16 -9.30 -22.75
CA PHE A 11 -34.04 -9.61 -21.89
C PHE A 11 -33.24 -8.31 -21.86
N LEU A 12 -33.58 -7.43 -20.91
CA LEU A 12 -32.60 -6.55 -20.31
C LEU A 12 -31.53 -7.52 -19.81
N THR A 13 -30.50 -7.70 -20.62
CA THR A 13 -29.26 -8.25 -20.14
C THR A 13 -28.87 -7.32 -19.00
N SER A 14 -29.09 -7.76 -17.77
CA SER A 14 -28.55 -7.09 -16.59
C SER A 14 -27.05 -7.21 -16.74
N ILE A 15 -26.47 -6.23 -17.43
CA ILE A 15 -25.03 -6.03 -17.47
C ILE A 15 -24.70 -5.71 -16.02
N SER A 16 -24.24 -6.74 -15.30
CA SER A 16 -23.88 -6.63 -13.90
C SER A 16 -22.53 -5.94 -13.87
N ALA A 17 -22.53 -4.62 -14.09
CA ALA A 17 -21.40 -3.79 -13.72
C ALA A 17 -21.28 -3.81 -12.20
N LEU A 18 -20.04 -3.88 -11.72
CA LEU A 18 -19.78 -3.85 -10.30
C LEU A 18 -20.06 -2.42 -9.82
N GLN A 19 -20.97 -2.30 -8.86
CA GLN A 19 -21.26 -1.03 -8.21
C GLN A 19 -20.19 -0.77 -7.15
N ARG A 20 -19.63 0.45 -7.15
CA ARG A 20 -18.64 0.93 -6.21
C ARG A 20 -19.20 2.13 -5.47
N HIS A 21 -19.35 2.00 -4.17
CA HIS A 21 -19.85 3.04 -3.30
C HIS A 21 -18.69 3.77 -2.63
N TRP A 22 -18.79 5.08 -2.65
CA TRP A 22 -17.95 5.91 -1.82
C TRP A 22 -18.37 5.81 -0.35
N LEU A 23 -17.42 5.57 0.54
CA LEU A 23 -17.70 5.24 1.95
C LEU A 23 -17.68 6.43 2.90
N ARG A 24 -17.09 7.56 2.50
CA ARG A 24 -16.91 8.73 3.38
C ARG A 24 -17.86 9.86 3.01
N ASP A 25 -18.92 10.02 3.79
CA ASP A 25 -19.79 11.20 3.70
C ASP A 25 -19.37 12.28 4.72
N ILE A 26 -19.77 13.51 4.42
CA ILE A 26 -19.78 14.65 5.35
C ILE A 26 -21.23 15.10 5.56
N ASP A 27 -22.15 14.12 5.66
CA ASP A 27 -23.57 14.38 5.81
C ASP A 27 -23.92 14.93 7.20
N TYR A 28 -24.93 15.78 7.26
CA TYR A 28 -25.49 16.29 8.51
C TYR A 28 -26.10 15.16 9.35
N ASN A 29 -26.78 14.19 8.71
CA ASN A 29 -27.50 13.12 9.43
C ASN A 29 -26.58 11.98 9.88
N ASN A 30 -25.29 12.08 9.63
CA ASN A 30 -24.33 11.12 10.13
C ASN A 30 -23.83 11.55 11.53
N LYS A 31 -24.21 10.78 12.55
CA LYS A 31 -23.80 11.02 13.95
C LYS A 31 -22.28 11.08 14.15
N ASP A 32 -21.51 10.39 13.31
CA ASP A 32 -20.05 10.34 13.44
C ASP A 32 -19.43 11.69 13.02
N ASN A 33 -20.21 12.55 12.36
CA ASN A 33 -19.81 13.89 11.95
C ASN A 33 -19.98 14.98 13.02
N TRP A 34 -20.55 14.61 14.18
CA TRP A 34 -20.77 15.50 15.32
C TRP A 34 -19.88 15.14 16.50
N ASP A 35 -19.39 16.14 17.23
CA ASP A 35 -18.57 15.98 18.44
C ASP A 35 -19.33 15.30 19.59
N VAL A 36 -20.63 15.58 19.71
CA VAL A 36 -21.56 14.97 20.68
C VAL A 36 -21.87 13.49 20.38
N GLY A 37 -21.51 12.98 19.20
CA GLY A 37 -21.68 11.57 18.82
C GLY A 37 -23.14 11.16 18.52
N HIS A 38 -24.03 12.12 18.36
CA HIS A 38 -25.39 11.96 17.83
C HIS A 38 -25.70 13.11 16.86
N VAL A 39 -26.72 12.91 16.02
CA VAL A 39 -27.25 13.97 15.17
C VAL A 39 -27.94 15.01 16.09
N PRO A 40 -27.77 16.32 15.87
CA PRO A 40 -28.37 17.35 16.70
C PRO A 40 -29.89 17.21 16.73
N CYS A 41 -30.46 17.21 17.93
CA CYS A 41 -31.91 17.21 18.14
C CYS A 41 -32.46 18.64 18.28
N GLY A 42 -33.78 18.80 18.28
CA GLY A 42 -34.42 20.12 18.16
C GLY A 42 -34.20 21.11 19.30
N ALA A 43 -33.49 20.73 20.37
CA ALA A 43 -33.08 21.63 21.45
C ALA A 43 -31.56 21.91 21.47
N ASP A 44 -30.79 21.31 20.57
CA ASP A 44 -29.34 21.50 20.47
C ASP A 44 -29.00 22.75 19.66
N HIS A 45 -27.96 23.48 20.07
CA HIS A 45 -27.41 24.57 19.27
C HIS A 45 -26.49 23.97 18.21
N VAL A 46 -26.75 24.28 16.95
CA VAL A 46 -26.00 23.73 15.83
C VAL A 46 -24.87 24.67 15.46
N LEU A 47 -23.65 24.21 15.66
CA LEU A 47 -22.44 25.01 15.52
C LEU A 47 -21.61 24.48 14.35
N PHE A 48 -21.54 25.24 13.27
CA PHE A 48 -20.56 24.97 12.22
C PHE A 48 -19.23 25.68 12.51
N PRO A 49 -18.08 25.03 12.27
CA PRO A 49 -16.77 25.66 12.42
C PRO A 49 -16.66 26.95 11.60
N GLU A 50 -15.96 27.95 12.15
CA GLU A 50 -15.79 29.25 11.50
C GLU A 50 -15.23 29.13 10.07
N ARG A 51 -14.32 28.18 9.84
CA ARG A 51 -13.71 27.92 8.54
C ARG A 51 -13.96 26.49 8.10
N MET A 52 -14.85 26.35 7.15
CA MET A 52 -15.05 25.13 6.37
C MET A 52 -14.57 25.37 4.94
N ASN A 53 -14.06 24.30 4.33
CA ASN A 53 -13.65 24.32 2.93
C ASN A 53 -14.51 23.36 2.08
N PHE A 54 -15.63 22.92 2.63
CA PHE A 54 -16.53 21.90 2.11
C PHE A 54 -17.98 22.36 2.25
N ALA A 55 -18.85 21.72 1.47
CA ALA A 55 -20.28 21.97 1.48
C ALA A 55 -20.97 20.92 2.36
N VAL A 56 -21.92 21.33 3.20
CA VAL A 56 -22.73 20.42 4.03
C VAL A 56 -24.20 20.58 3.65
N GLU A 57 -24.86 19.46 3.34
CA GLU A 57 -26.31 19.45 3.10
C GLU A 57 -27.08 19.34 4.42
N LEU A 58 -28.02 20.26 4.62
CA LEU A 58 -28.92 20.25 5.77
C LEU A 58 -30.12 19.33 5.53
N PRO A 59 -30.72 18.78 6.60
CA PRO A 59 -31.95 18.00 6.47
C PRO A 59 -33.08 18.86 5.91
N SER A 60 -34.05 18.23 5.25
CA SER A 60 -35.20 18.93 4.64
C SER A 60 -36.03 19.72 5.66
N VAL A 61 -36.04 19.29 6.93
CA VAL A 61 -36.66 20.05 8.01
C VAL A 61 -35.71 20.07 9.19
N MET A 62 -35.27 21.26 9.58
CA MET A 62 -34.37 21.51 10.70
C MET A 62 -35.08 22.41 11.70
N VAL A 63 -35.09 22.00 12.97
CA VAL A 63 -35.54 22.85 14.08
C VAL A 63 -34.39 22.96 15.06
N THR A 64 -33.99 24.16 15.44
CA THR A 64 -32.93 24.37 16.43
C THR A 64 -33.09 25.72 17.12
N PRO A 65 -32.73 25.87 18.41
CA PRO A 65 -32.69 27.17 19.08
C PRO A 65 -31.65 28.13 18.50
N GLU A 66 -30.56 27.63 17.91
CA GLU A 66 -29.47 28.45 17.37
C GLU A 66 -28.74 27.71 16.25
N LEU A 67 -28.49 28.41 15.14
CA LEU A 67 -27.71 27.91 14.02
C LEU A 67 -26.56 28.88 13.74
N VAL A 68 -25.34 28.48 14.08
CA VAL A 68 -24.12 29.24 13.80
C VAL A 68 -23.54 28.75 12.49
N LEU A 69 -23.51 29.64 11.50
CA LEU A 69 -22.99 29.38 10.16
C LEU A 69 -21.47 29.63 10.09
N PRO A 70 -20.75 28.97 9.17
CA PRO A 70 -19.34 29.28 8.92
C PRO A 70 -19.13 30.66 8.31
N ASN A 71 -17.96 31.25 8.53
CA ASN A 71 -17.47 32.41 7.77
C ASN A 71 -16.98 32.02 6.37
N SER A 72 -16.50 30.78 6.19
CA SER A 72 -16.14 30.21 4.90
C SER A 72 -16.67 28.78 4.77
N GLY A 73 -17.23 28.43 3.61
CA GLY A 73 -17.83 27.12 3.35
C GLY A 73 -19.18 27.28 2.66
N GLU A 74 -19.89 26.17 2.48
CA GLU A 74 -21.21 26.18 1.87
C GLU A 74 -22.18 25.30 2.65
N ILE A 75 -23.41 25.77 2.74
CA ILE A 75 -24.51 25.06 3.37
C ILE A 75 -25.58 24.87 2.30
N ILE A 76 -25.83 23.61 1.96
CA ILE A 76 -26.78 23.22 0.92
C ILE A 76 -28.14 23.02 1.60
N LEU A 77 -29.14 23.69 1.05
CA LEU A 77 -30.53 23.56 1.44
C LEU A 77 -31.27 22.86 0.31
N SER A 78 -31.99 21.78 0.63
CA SER A 78 -32.93 21.16 -0.31
C SER A 78 -33.94 22.18 -0.82
N GLU A 79 -34.45 22.02 -2.05
CA GLU A 79 -35.50 22.90 -2.61
C GLU A 79 -36.76 22.97 -1.72
N THR A 80 -37.04 21.90 -0.96
CA THR A 80 -38.15 21.82 0.00
C THR A 80 -37.70 22.01 1.45
N GLY A 81 -36.44 22.43 1.64
CA GLY A 81 -35.78 22.63 2.91
C GLY A 81 -36.40 23.75 3.74
N SER A 82 -36.52 23.56 5.05
CA SER A 82 -36.92 24.60 6.00
C SER A 82 -36.07 24.57 7.27
N ILE A 83 -35.66 25.75 7.73
CA ILE A 83 -34.99 25.95 9.01
C ILE A 83 -35.95 26.75 9.90
N GLU A 84 -36.30 26.18 11.06
CA GLU A 84 -37.10 26.83 12.09
C GLU A 84 -36.23 27.10 13.32
N ILE A 85 -36.10 28.38 13.69
CA ILE A 85 -35.44 28.76 14.93
C ILE A 85 -36.45 28.78 16.06
N SER A 86 -36.38 27.79 16.96
CA SER A 86 -37.36 27.61 18.04
C SER A 86 -36.71 27.26 19.36
N THR A 87 -37.14 27.92 20.43
CA THR A 87 -36.73 27.64 21.81
C THR A 87 -37.75 26.79 22.56
N THR A 88 -38.70 26.17 21.85
CA THR A 88 -39.72 25.33 22.50
C THR A 88 -39.07 24.07 23.09
N PRO A 89 -39.35 23.71 24.35
CA PRO A 89 -38.78 22.51 24.95
C PRO A 89 -39.15 21.25 24.16
N VAL A 90 -38.14 20.49 23.73
CA VAL A 90 -38.31 19.24 23.00
C VAL A 90 -38.24 18.05 23.96
N LEU A 91 -39.21 17.14 23.87
CA LEU A 91 -39.25 15.94 24.72
C LEU A 91 -38.05 15.03 24.40
N ASN A 92 -37.31 14.60 25.43
CA ASN A 92 -36.12 13.72 25.33
C ASN A 92 -34.88 14.32 24.65
N CYS A 93 -34.81 15.65 24.48
CA CYS A 93 -33.62 16.35 24.02
C CYS A 93 -33.22 17.36 25.11
N LYS A 94 -32.04 17.18 25.71
CA LYS A 94 -31.60 18.05 26.83
C LYS A 94 -31.10 19.41 26.36
N GLY A 95 -30.71 19.51 25.08
CA GLY A 95 -30.08 20.69 24.52
C GLY A 95 -28.62 20.77 24.94
N GLU A 96 -27.73 20.67 23.98
CA GLU A 96 -26.31 20.98 24.14
C GLU A 96 -25.74 21.61 22.87
N ASP A 97 -24.48 22.02 22.94
CA ASP A 97 -23.75 22.60 21.82
C ASP A 97 -23.22 21.48 20.96
N ALA A 98 -23.84 21.25 19.79
CA ALA A 98 -23.42 20.24 18.85
C ALA A 98 -22.56 20.90 17.76
N THR A 99 -21.27 20.58 17.74
CA THR A 99 -20.32 21.14 16.79
C THR A 99 -20.02 20.16 15.66
N PHE A 100 -20.16 20.64 14.42
CA PHE A 100 -19.82 19.86 13.24
C PHE A 100 -18.31 19.69 13.15
N LYS A 101 -17.84 18.46 12.88
CA LYS A 101 -16.40 18.19 12.80
C LYS A 101 -15.78 18.80 11.54
N ILE A 102 -14.49 19.12 11.62
CA ILE A 102 -13.70 19.51 10.45
C ILE A 102 -13.21 18.23 9.77
N PHE A 103 -13.42 18.12 8.46
CA PHE A 103 -13.02 16.95 7.69
C PHE A 103 -11.83 17.20 6.80
N GLU A 104 -10.85 16.30 6.89
CA GLU A 104 -9.86 16.14 5.85
C GLU A 104 -10.48 15.48 4.62
N ALA A 105 -10.06 15.94 3.45
CA ALA A 105 -10.54 15.35 2.22
C ALA A 105 -10.02 13.93 2.03
N ALA A 106 -10.89 13.07 1.54
CA ALA A 106 -10.59 11.68 1.27
C ALA A 106 -10.24 11.51 -0.22
N TYR A 107 -9.24 10.69 -0.50
CA TYR A 107 -8.71 10.57 -1.85
C TYR A 107 -9.43 9.48 -2.64
N TRP A 108 -9.76 9.78 -3.89
CA TRP A 108 -10.29 8.80 -4.84
C TRP A 108 -9.40 7.57 -4.98
N THR A 109 -8.07 7.77 -4.95
CA THR A 109 -7.08 6.71 -5.13
C THR A 109 -6.77 5.91 -3.86
N ASP A 110 -7.46 6.20 -2.75
CA ASP A 110 -7.37 5.40 -1.53
C ASP A 110 -8.46 4.33 -1.51
N ALA A 111 -8.03 3.07 -1.52
CA ALA A 111 -8.89 1.90 -1.50
C ALA A 111 -9.85 1.84 -0.30
N ASN A 112 -9.49 2.43 0.84
CA ASN A 112 -10.31 2.39 2.05
C ASN A 112 -11.56 3.27 1.96
N ASN A 113 -11.64 4.15 0.96
CA ASN A 113 -12.82 4.98 0.71
C ASN A 113 -13.83 4.32 -0.25
N TRP A 114 -13.55 3.09 -0.70
CA TRP A 114 -14.39 2.33 -1.61
C TRP A 114 -14.75 0.96 -1.05
N ASP A 115 -15.94 0.47 -1.39
CA ASP A 115 -16.40 -0.87 -1.06
C ASP A 115 -16.02 -1.92 -2.14
N GLY A 116 -16.46 -3.16 -1.91
CA GLY A 116 -16.47 -4.20 -2.94
C GLY A 116 -15.13 -4.87 -3.22
N TRP A 117 -14.20 -4.86 -2.28
CA TRP A 117 -12.91 -5.55 -2.37
C TRP A 117 -12.65 -6.46 -1.17
N ASN A 118 -11.70 -7.39 -1.32
CA ASN A 118 -11.25 -8.28 -0.26
C ASN A 118 -9.70 -8.37 -0.25
N ASN A 119 -9.12 -9.14 0.67
CA ASN A 119 -7.66 -9.25 0.82
C ASN A 119 -6.95 -9.84 -0.42
N ALA A 120 -7.66 -10.61 -1.26
CA ALA A 120 -7.12 -11.13 -2.52
C ALA A 120 -7.24 -10.13 -3.69
N THR A 121 -8.02 -9.05 -3.56
CA THR A 121 -8.16 -8.02 -4.60
C THR A 121 -6.86 -7.21 -4.72
N PRO A 122 -6.22 -7.17 -5.90
CA PRO A 122 -5.06 -6.32 -6.16
C PRO A 122 -5.38 -4.84 -5.91
N HIS A 123 -4.42 -4.09 -5.40
CA HIS A 123 -4.60 -2.70 -4.97
C HIS A 123 -5.18 -1.77 -6.05
N VAL A 124 -4.75 -1.92 -7.32
CA VAL A 124 -5.28 -1.11 -8.44
C VAL A 124 -6.75 -1.40 -8.78
N GLU A 125 -7.28 -2.54 -8.33
CA GLU A 125 -8.66 -2.97 -8.50
C GLU A 125 -9.54 -2.71 -7.27
N ARG A 126 -8.98 -2.11 -6.21
CA ARG A 126 -9.75 -1.73 -5.01
C ARG A 126 -10.45 -0.38 -5.14
N ILE A 127 -10.05 0.41 -6.12
CA ILE A 127 -10.75 1.63 -6.55
C ILE A 127 -11.61 1.31 -7.79
N PRO A 128 -12.56 2.19 -8.19
CA PRO A 128 -13.40 1.94 -9.35
C PRO A 128 -12.60 1.71 -10.64
N CYS A 129 -12.94 0.64 -11.35
CA CYS A 129 -12.40 0.35 -12.68
C CYS A 129 -13.21 1.06 -13.78
N GLN A 130 -12.68 1.08 -14.99
CA GLN A 130 -13.38 1.63 -16.17
C GLN A 130 -14.76 1.00 -16.41
N SER A 131 -14.93 -0.28 -16.06
CA SER A 131 -16.18 -1.03 -16.23
C SER A 131 -17.18 -0.88 -15.06
N ASP A 132 -16.82 -0.12 -14.03
CA ASP A 132 -17.58 -0.05 -12.78
C ASP A 132 -18.56 1.13 -12.79
N ARG A 133 -19.65 0.98 -12.03
CA ARG A 133 -20.60 2.04 -11.75
C ARG A 133 -20.26 2.67 -10.42
N VAL A 134 -19.92 3.95 -10.44
CA VAL A 134 -19.59 4.71 -9.24
C VAL A 134 -20.84 5.36 -8.67
N VAL A 135 -21.04 5.19 -7.37
CA VAL A 135 -22.19 5.73 -6.66
C VAL A 135 -21.71 6.50 -5.43
N PHE A 136 -22.05 7.78 -5.43
CA PHE A 136 -22.08 8.62 -4.25
C PHE A 136 -23.49 8.57 -3.67
N SER A 137 -23.60 8.47 -2.34
CA SER A 137 -24.88 8.33 -1.64
C SER A 137 -25.90 9.40 -2.06
N THR A 138 -27.19 9.06 -1.99
CA THR A 138 -28.29 10.01 -2.16
C THR A 138 -28.46 10.93 -0.96
N GLU A 139 -28.00 10.46 0.20
CA GLU A 139 -28.01 11.19 1.46
C GLU A 139 -26.58 11.61 1.74
N GLY A 140 -26.31 12.91 1.59
CA GLY A 140 -25.06 13.50 2.02
C GLY A 140 -24.24 14.19 0.94
N THR A 141 -23.29 14.96 1.46
CA THR A 141 -22.25 15.65 0.68
C THR A 141 -20.93 14.94 0.87
N PHE A 142 -19.98 15.22 -0.03
CA PHE A 142 -18.69 14.54 -0.05
C PHE A 142 -17.55 15.53 -0.04
N ARG A 143 -16.35 15.05 0.31
CA ARG A 143 -15.11 15.81 0.16
C ARG A 143 -14.02 14.92 -0.43
N VAL A 144 -13.97 14.91 -1.75
CA VAL A 144 -13.17 13.99 -2.55
C VAL A 144 -12.02 14.71 -3.23
N VAL A 145 -10.80 14.23 -2.95
CA VAL A 145 -9.62 14.60 -3.73
C VAL A 145 -9.51 13.68 -4.94
N MET A 146 -9.75 14.25 -6.10
CA MET A 146 -9.67 13.59 -7.40
C MET A 146 -8.21 13.50 -7.89
N PRO A 147 -7.84 12.44 -8.62
CA PRO A 147 -6.52 12.34 -9.23
C PRO A 147 -6.32 13.45 -10.27
N SER A 148 -5.07 13.66 -10.66
CA SER A 148 -4.72 14.65 -11.69
C SER A 148 -5.03 14.17 -13.10
N GLU A 149 -5.05 12.86 -13.27
CA GLU A 149 -5.35 12.12 -14.47
C GLU A 149 -6.87 12.03 -14.67
N THR A 150 -7.31 11.85 -15.91
CA THR A 150 -8.72 11.64 -16.22
C THR A 150 -9.18 10.29 -15.67
N VAL A 151 -10.19 10.30 -14.80
CA VAL A 151 -10.83 9.08 -14.31
C VAL A 151 -11.78 8.56 -15.38
N GLN A 152 -11.70 7.28 -15.71
CA GLN A 152 -12.61 6.64 -16.64
C GLN A 152 -13.49 5.64 -15.91
N ILE A 153 -14.80 5.75 -16.09
CA ILE A 153 -15.81 4.89 -15.45
C ILE A 153 -17.00 4.66 -16.38
N ALA A 154 -17.81 3.67 -16.04
CA ALA A 154 -18.89 3.24 -16.90
C ALA A 154 -20.19 4.02 -16.64
N ALA A 155 -20.41 4.41 -15.39
CA ALA A 155 -21.53 5.24 -14.95
C ALA A 155 -21.17 5.94 -13.64
N LEU A 156 -21.74 7.13 -13.44
CA LEU A 156 -21.58 7.92 -12.23
C LEU A 156 -22.97 8.33 -11.72
N THR A 157 -23.21 8.15 -10.44
CA THR A 157 -24.42 8.64 -9.77
C THR A 157 -24.00 9.49 -8.58
N ILE A 158 -24.54 10.71 -8.48
CA ILE A 158 -24.31 11.65 -7.37
C ILE A 158 -25.67 12.16 -6.91
N GLY A 159 -25.98 12.08 -5.60
CA GLY A 159 -27.27 12.56 -5.09
C GLY A 159 -28.49 11.83 -5.67
N GLY A 160 -28.31 10.62 -6.21
CA GLY A 160 -29.37 9.87 -6.88
C GLY A 160 -29.58 10.21 -8.36
N GLU A 161 -28.85 11.19 -8.89
CA GLU A 161 -28.89 11.56 -10.29
C GLU A 161 -27.75 10.89 -11.07
N GLU A 162 -28.09 10.26 -12.21
CA GLU A 162 -27.07 9.75 -13.13
C GLU A 162 -26.43 10.92 -13.89
N MET A 163 -25.10 10.96 -13.85
CA MET A 163 -24.31 11.98 -14.52
C MET A 163 -23.78 11.44 -15.85
N ASP A 164 -23.85 12.24 -16.91
CA ASP A 164 -23.04 12.06 -18.11
C ASP A 164 -21.78 12.93 -18.04
N THR A 165 -20.88 12.78 -19.02
CA THR A 165 -19.59 13.48 -19.03
C THR A 165 -19.75 15.01 -19.03
N LEU A 166 -20.77 15.53 -19.73
CA LEU A 166 -21.04 16.97 -19.82
C LEU A 166 -21.64 17.51 -18.54
N SER A 167 -22.61 16.81 -17.96
CA SER A 167 -23.26 17.15 -16.70
C SER A 167 -22.25 17.12 -15.55
N TRP A 168 -21.33 16.15 -15.55
CA TRP A 168 -20.18 16.14 -14.63
C TRP A 168 -19.29 17.36 -14.83
N GLU A 169 -18.95 17.71 -16.07
CA GLU A 169 -18.08 18.85 -16.35
C GLU A 169 -18.70 20.16 -15.83
N ASP A 170 -20.00 20.36 -16.04
CA ASP A 170 -20.72 21.53 -15.53
C ASP A 170 -20.82 21.51 -14.00
N PHE A 171 -21.17 20.36 -13.42
CA PHE A 171 -21.25 20.19 -11.97
C PHE A 171 -19.90 20.45 -11.29
N SER A 172 -18.80 19.87 -11.79
CA SER A 172 -17.45 20.03 -11.23
C SER A 172 -16.91 21.47 -11.26
N LYS A 173 -17.51 22.34 -12.10
CA LYS A 173 -17.19 23.78 -12.17
C LYS A 173 -18.09 24.65 -11.27
N SER A 174 -19.24 24.13 -10.84
CA SER A 174 -20.14 24.82 -9.91
C SER A 174 -19.48 25.08 -8.55
N GLU A 175 -20.06 25.96 -7.74
CA GLU A 175 -19.54 26.25 -6.39
C GLU A 175 -19.59 25.00 -5.51
N VAL A 176 -20.75 24.36 -5.42
CA VAL A 176 -20.96 23.08 -4.73
C VAL A 176 -20.00 21.99 -5.22
N GLY A 177 -19.94 21.78 -6.54
CA GLY A 177 -19.13 20.72 -7.11
C GLY A 177 -17.64 20.90 -6.85
N ARG A 178 -17.11 22.13 -6.88
CA ARG A 178 -15.70 22.42 -6.53
C ARG A 178 -15.39 22.19 -5.06
N GLN A 179 -16.37 22.32 -4.17
CA GLN A 179 -16.18 22.05 -2.74
C GLN A 179 -16.24 20.55 -2.43
N GLN A 180 -17.04 19.81 -3.19
CA GLN A 180 -17.19 18.37 -3.02
C GLN A 180 -16.13 17.55 -3.76
N PHE A 181 -15.76 17.96 -4.97
CA PHE A 181 -14.81 17.27 -5.84
C PHE A 181 -13.76 18.25 -6.32
N TYR A 182 -12.54 18.07 -5.81
CA TYR A 182 -11.45 18.96 -6.16
C TYR A 182 -10.17 18.20 -6.45
N THR A 183 -9.23 18.88 -7.08
CA THR A 183 -7.89 18.37 -7.33
C THR A 183 -6.88 19.38 -6.80
N ASN A 184 -5.65 18.94 -6.51
CA ASN A 184 -4.58 19.81 -6.06
C ASN A 184 -4.05 20.73 -7.18
N LYS A 185 -4.69 20.73 -8.35
CA LYS A 185 -4.37 21.55 -9.52
C LYS A 185 -5.42 22.64 -9.68
N LEU A 186 -5.05 23.71 -10.38
CA LEU A 186 -5.93 24.86 -10.69
C LEU A 186 -7.08 24.52 -11.67
N ARG A 187 -7.18 23.28 -12.15
CA ARG A 187 -8.17 22.87 -13.14
C ARG A 187 -9.23 21.97 -12.47
N PRO A 188 -10.49 21.97 -12.94
CA PRO A 188 -11.50 21.04 -12.46
C PRO A 188 -11.07 19.58 -12.69
N PRO A 189 -11.52 18.65 -11.83
CA PRO A 189 -11.28 17.22 -12.03
C PRO A 189 -11.96 16.71 -13.30
N LYS A 190 -11.30 15.78 -14.00
CA LYS A 190 -11.82 15.19 -15.24
C LYS A 190 -12.31 13.77 -15.01
N VAL A 191 -13.54 13.52 -15.42
CA VAL A 191 -14.16 12.19 -15.43
C VAL A 191 -14.76 11.95 -16.81
N GLU A 192 -14.37 10.85 -17.44
CA GLU A 192 -14.94 10.36 -18.69
C GLU A 192 -15.90 9.21 -18.37
N ILE A 193 -17.16 9.38 -18.76
CA ILE A 193 -18.25 8.44 -18.47
C ILE A 193 -18.71 7.83 -19.80
N SER A 194 -18.53 6.53 -19.96
CA SER A 194 -18.92 5.79 -21.17
C SER A 194 -19.69 4.52 -20.82
N SER A 195 -20.97 4.47 -21.22
CA SER A 195 -21.82 3.30 -21.00
C SER A 195 -21.34 2.07 -21.77
N GLU A 196 -20.60 2.26 -22.87
CA GLU A 196 -19.95 1.19 -23.64
C GLU A 196 -18.90 0.47 -22.80
N ALA A 197 -18.29 1.14 -21.82
CA ALA A 197 -17.34 0.53 -20.89
C ALA A 197 -17.99 -0.52 -19.97
N LEU A 198 -19.33 -0.56 -19.85
CA LEU A 198 -20.05 -1.65 -19.16
C LEU A 198 -19.93 -2.99 -19.91
N LEU A 199 -19.63 -2.97 -21.22
CA LEU A 199 -19.66 -4.15 -22.08
C LEU A 199 -18.38 -4.97 -21.97
N CYS A 200 -18.36 -5.91 -21.04
CA CYS A 200 -17.29 -6.90 -20.96
C CYS A 200 -17.44 -8.04 -21.97
N SER A 201 -16.31 -8.46 -22.54
CA SER A 201 -16.23 -9.72 -23.30
C SER A 201 -16.56 -10.93 -22.41
N SER A 202 -16.87 -12.09 -23.00
CA SER A 202 -17.05 -13.33 -22.24
C SER A 202 -15.82 -13.71 -21.40
N SER A 203 -14.63 -13.28 -21.82
CA SER A 203 -13.37 -13.44 -21.08
C SER A 203 -13.20 -12.51 -19.87
N GLY A 204 -14.15 -11.57 -19.68
CA GLY A 204 -14.08 -10.51 -18.67
C GLY A 204 -13.52 -9.19 -19.21
N CYS A 205 -13.42 -8.22 -18.31
CA CYS A 205 -12.78 -6.93 -18.52
C CYS A 205 -11.48 -6.83 -17.74
N GLU A 206 -10.54 -6.03 -18.24
CA GLU A 206 -9.45 -5.51 -17.44
C GLU A 206 -9.96 -4.33 -16.58
N CYS A 207 -9.19 -3.91 -15.57
CA CYS A 207 -9.55 -2.75 -14.76
C CYS A 207 -9.09 -1.42 -15.39
N PHE A 208 -7.96 -1.46 -16.10
CA PHE A 208 -7.29 -0.32 -16.76
C PHE A 208 -6.85 0.83 -15.84
N ASN A 209 -6.65 0.57 -14.55
CA ASN A 209 -6.15 1.57 -13.58
C ASN A 209 -4.62 1.66 -13.44
N SER A 210 -3.86 1.09 -14.37
CA SER A 210 -2.38 1.13 -14.30
C SER A 210 -1.82 2.56 -14.35
N TYR A 211 -2.49 3.49 -15.03
CA TYR A 211 -2.11 4.90 -15.06
C TYR A 211 -2.22 5.59 -13.68
N LEU A 212 -3.00 5.04 -12.75
CA LEU A 212 -3.15 5.55 -11.39
C LEU A 212 -2.27 4.82 -10.37
N GLU A 213 -1.51 3.81 -10.78
CA GLU A 213 -0.79 2.90 -9.88
C GLU A 213 0.12 3.66 -8.90
N THR A 214 0.89 4.65 -9.36
CA THR A 214 1.74 5.46 -8.48
C THR A 214 0.94 6.22 -7.42
N SER A 215 -0.20 6.81 -7.79
CA SER A 215 -1.07 7.52 -6.86
C SER A 215 -1.70 6.57 -5.83
N ILE A 216 -2.14 5.39 -6.28
CA ILE A 216 -2.72 4.35 -5.42
C ILE A 216 -1.67 3.83 -4.44
N CYS A 217 -0.50 3.42 -4.93
CA CYS A 217 0.55 2.84 -4.10
C CYS A 217 1.15 3.84 -3.10
N SER A 218 1.16 5.14 -3.41
CA SER A 218 1.60 6.17 -2.47
C SER A 218 0.75 6.26 -1.19
N ARG A 219 -0.46 5.70 -1.22
CA ARG A 219 -1.42 5.69 -0.09
C ARG A 219 -1.43 4.39 0.69
N ILE A 220 -0.65 3.40 0.26
CA ILE A 220 -0.64 2.09 0.85
C ILE A 220 0.63 1.92 1.66
N SER A 221 0.47 1.59 2.94
CA SER A 221 1.57 1.15 3.78
C SER A 221 1.65 -0.38 3.76
N CYS A 222 2.67 -0.92 3.10
CA CYS A 222 2.87 -2.35 3.03
C CYS A 222 3.30 -2.94 4.38
N GLN A 223 2.54 -3.90 4.87
CA GLN A 223 2.94 -4.70 6.03
C GLN A 223 3.99 -5.73 5.62
N VAL A 224 4.84 -6.13 6.58
CA VAL A 224 5.84 -7.17 6.36
C VAL A 224 5.13 -8.51 6.23
N ALA A 225 5.37 -9.20 5.11
CA ALA A 225 4.79 -10.51 4.85
C ALA A 225 5.21 -11.55 5.91
N THR A 226 4.24 -12.33 6.40
CA THR A 226 4.44 -13.39 7.40
C THR A 226 4.70 -14.75 6.77
N CYS A 227 5.39 -14.78 5.62
CA CYS A 227 5.75 -15.98 4.87
C CYS A 227 7.12 -15.82 4.22
N PHE A 228 7.82 -16.93 3.99
CA PHE A 228 9.21 -16.90 3.49
C PHE A 228 9.36 -16.42 2.05
N THR A 229 8.45 -16.80 1.16
CA THR A 229 8.51 -16.46 -0.27
C THR A 229 7.19 -15.82 -0.67
N PRO A 230 6.96 -14.55 -0.32
CA PRO A 230 5.69 -13.91 -0.61
C PRO A 230 5.52 -13.68 -2.12
N VAL A 231 4.27 -13.54 -2.56
CA VAL A 231 3.91 -13.33 -3.97
C VAL A 231 3.37 -11.93 -4.19
N ARG A 232 3.59 -11.38 -5.40
CA ARG A 232 3.03 -10.09 -5.82
C ARG A 232 2.12 -10.28 -7.03
N PRO A 233 0.78 -10.25 -6.85
CA PRO A 233 -0.14 -10.27 -7.99
C PRO A 233 0.04 -9.02 -8.87
N MET A 234 -0.29 -9.13 -10.17
CA MET A 234 -0.39 -7.97 -11.06
C MET A 234 -1.40 -6.98 -10.47
N GLY A 235 -1.03 -5.70 -10.48
CA GLY A 235 -1.84 -4.63 -9.89
C GLY A 235 -1.74 -4.50 -8.37
N SER A 236 -0.81 -5.19 -7.72
CA SER A 236 -0.58 -5.07 -6.27
C SER A 236 0.67 -4.26 -5.95
N CYS A 237 0.53 -3.25 -5.08
CA CYS A 237 1.64 -2.46 -4.54
C CYS A 237 2.54 -3.25 -3.57
N CYS A 238 1.96 -4.19 -2.82
CA CYS A 238 2.64 -4.94 -1.77
C CYS A 238 2.73 -6.43 -2.12
N ASP A 239 3.76 -7.07 -1.56
CA ASP A 239 3.83 -8.52 -1.47
C ASP A 239 2.78 -9.03 -0.46
N LEU A 240 2.22 -10.22 -0.72
CA LEU A 240 1.25 -10.86 0.15
C LEU A 240 1.58 -12.35 0.35
N CYS A 241 1.06 -12.92 1.44
CA CYS A 241 1.10 -14.35 1.68
C CYS A 241 -0.16 -15.00 1.09
N GLY A 242 0.02 -15.67 -0.04
CA GLY A 242 -1.07 -16.20 -0.83
C GLY A 242 -0.56 -16.99 -2.04
N ALA A 243 -1.45 -17.23 -3.01
CA ALA A 243 -1.10 -17.83 -4.29
C ALA A 243 -1.64 -17.03 -5.47
N VAL A 244 -0.90 -17.03 -6.57
CA VAL A 244 -1.25 -16.40 -7.85
C VAL A 244 -1.20 -17.48 -8.93
N LEU A 245 -2.36 -17.74 -9.52
CA LEU A 245 -2.51 -18.67 -10.65
C LEU A 245 -2.76 -17.85 -11.91
N LEU A 246 -1.94 -18.08 -12.94
CA LEU A 246 -2.05 -17.44 -14.23
C LEU A 246 -2.51 -18.46 -15.27
N PHE A 247 -3.60 -18.13 -15.95
CA PHE A 247 -4.18 -18.96 -16.99
C PHE A 247 -4.23 -18.22 -18.32
N GLY A 248 -3.81 -18.88 -19.39
CA GLY A 248 -4.27 -18.56 -20.74
C GLY A 248 -5.72 -19.05 -20.91
N TYR A 249 -6.39 -18.56 -21.95
CA TYR A 249 -7.77 -18.96 -22.22
C TYR A 249 -8.04 -19.09 -23.73
N THR A 250 -8.98 -19.97 -24.08
CA THR A 250 -9.45 -20.17 -25.45
C THR A 250 -10.72 -19.38 -25.73
N ARG A 251 -11.22 -19.42 -26.98
CA ARG A 251 -12.47 -18.75 -27.36
C ARG A 251 -13.72 -19.29 -26.65
N THR A 252 -13.67 -20.50 -26.11
CA THR A 252 -14.79 -21.11 -25.37
C THR A 252 -14.83 -20.71 -23.90
N PHE A 253 -13.83 -19.97 -23.43
CA PHE A 253 -13.73 -19.52 -22.04
C PHE A 253 -14.84 -18.53 -21.67
N SER A 254 -15.33 -18.66 -20.44
CA SER A 254 -16.31 -17.77 -19.82
C SER A 254 -15.88 -17.42 -18.40
N MET A 255 -15.63 -16.13 -18.16
CA MET A 255 -15.29 -15.59 -16.84
C MET A 255 -16.40 -15.86 -15.81
N LYS A 256 -17.66 -15.76 -16.23
CA LYS A 256 -18.82 -16.05 -15.37
C LYS A 256 -18.78 -17.51 -14.89
N ASN A 257 -18.51 -18.45 -15.80
CA ASN A 257 -18.43 -19.87 -15.47
C ASN A 257 -17.22 -20.16 -14.57
N LEU A 258 -16.08 -19.51 -14.81
CA LEU A 258 -14.91 -19.64 -13.95
C LEU A 258 -15.21 -19.17 -12.51
N LYS A 259 -15.78 -17.97 -12.35
CA LYS A 259 -16.16 -17.43 -11.02
C LYS A 259 -17.12 -18.38 -10.29
N GLN A 260 -18.11 -18.92 -11.00
CA GLN A 260 -19.04 -19.89 -10.41
C GLN A 260 -18.33 -21.15 -9.94
N LYS A 261 -17.43 -21.72 -10.74
CA LYS A 261 -16.69 -22.93 -10.38
C LYS A 261 -15.73 -22.72 -9.22
N ILE A 262 -15.03 -21.58 -9.17
CA ILE A 262 -14.16 -21.25 -8.02
C ILE A 262 -15.01 -21.15 -6.76
N LYS A 263 -16.16 -20.46 -6.84
CA LYS A 263 -17.11 -20.37 -5.73
C LYS A 263 -17.56 -21.75 -5.26
N GLU A 264 -17.98 -22.62 -6.18
CA GLU A 264 -18.41 -23.99 -5.87
C GLU A 264 -17.28 -24.81 -5.22
N ALA A 265 -16.07 -24.77 -5.77
CA ALA A 265 -14.92 -25.50 -5.26
C ALA A 265 -14.49 -25.04 -3.85
N VAL A 266 -14.46 -23.72 -3.60
CA VAL A 266 -14.14 -23.17 -2.28
C VAL A 266 -15.25 -23.50 -1.27
N GLN A 267 -16.52 -23.45 -1.67
CA GLN A 267 -17.65 -23.76 -0.79
C GLN A 267 -17.82 -25.25 -0.49
N SER A 268 -17.41 -26.14 -1.40
CA SER A 268 -17.48 -27.59 -1.20
C SER A 268 -16.32 -28.15 -0.38
N SER A 269 -15.28 -27.36 -0.16
CA SER A 269 -14.05 -27.75 0.52
C SER A 269 -13.98 -27.07 1.89
N ASP A 270 -13.18 -27.60 2.80
CA ASP A 270 -12.92 -26.98 4.12
C ASP A 270 -11.85 -25.86 4.04
N TRP A 271 -11.69 -25.22 2.88
CA TRP A 271 -10.67 -24.21 2.67
C TRP A 271 -11.12 -22.85 3.20
N SER A 272 -10.38 -22.31 4.17
CA SER A 272 -10.57 -20.95 4.67
C SER A 272 -9.76 -19.98 3.81
N VAL A 273 -10.26 -19.67 2.61
CA VAL A 273 -9.60 -18.77 1.64
C VAL A 273 -10.56 -17.76 1.04
N VAL A 274 -10.04 -16.55 0.82
CA VAL A 274 -10.65 -15.52 -0.03
C VAL A 274 -9.94 -15.49 -1.38
N TRP A 275 -10.67 -15.12 -2.42
CA TRP A 275 -10.16 -15.16 -3.79
C TRP A 275 -10.61 -13.95 -4.60
N HIS A 276 -9.83 -13.65 -5.63
CA HIS A 276 -10.13 -12.62 -6.62
C HIS A 276 -9.69 -13.08 -8.00
N VAL A 277 -10.52 -12.86 -9.01
CA VAL A 277 -10.20 -13.25 -10.40
C VAL A 277 -10.52 -12.13 -11.37
N ARG A 278 -9.54 -11.77 -12.19
CA ARG A 278 -9.65 -10.73 -13.21
C ARG A 278 -8.80 -11.08 -14.44
N LYS A 279 -9.14 -10.44 -15.57
CA LYS A 279 -8.36 -10.48 -16.80
C LYS A 279 -7.28 -9.38 -16.77
N TYR A 280 -6.08 -9.73 -17.22
CA TYR A 280 -4.95 -8.84 -17.44
C TYR A 280 -4.36 -9.16 -18.81
N GLY A 281 -4.57 -8.31 -19.81
CA GLY A 281 -4.12 -8.59 -21.19
C GLY A 281 -4.66 -9.93 -21.73
N ASP A 282 -3.75 -10.87 -22.03
CA ASP A 282 -4.06 -12.20 -22.57
C ASP A 282 -4.14 -13.31 -21.49
N VAL A 283 -4.07 -12.94 -20.21
CA VAL A 283 -4.13 -13.88 -19.09
C VAL A 283 -5.30 -13.61 -18.15
N ILE A 284 -5.73 -14.66 -17.48
CA ILE A 284 -6.61 -14.59 -16.31
C ILE A 284 -5.74 -14.80 -15.08
N GLN A 285 -5.77 -13.84 -14.18
CA GLN A 285 -5.11 -13.90 -12.88
C GLN A 285 -6.14 -14.28 -11.82
N LEU A 286 -5.89 -15.38 -11.12
CA LEU A 286 -6.60 -15.77 -9.91
C LEU A 286 -5.65 -15.61 -8.72
N VAL A 287 -6.05 -14.78 -7.75
CA VAL A 287 -5.36 -14.57 -6.48
C VAL A 287 -6.11 -15.32 -5.39
N LEU A 288 -5.39 -16.06 -4.56
CA LEU A 288 -5.90 -16.75 -3.38
C LEU A 288 -5.15 -16.25 -2.14
N VAL A 289 -5.87 -15.98 -1.07
CA VAL A 289 -5.32 -15.57 0.22
C VAL A 289 -6.07 -16.33 1.31
N GLU A 290 -5.37 -16.82 2.32
CA GLU A 290 -6.02 -17.44 3.49
C GLU A 290 -6.84 -16.41 4.26
N ASP A 291 -8.01 -16.81 4.74
CA ASP A 291 -8.86 -15.94 5.54
C ASP A 291 -8.35 -15.93 6.99
N GLY A 292 -8.04 -14.75 7.52
CA GLY A 292 -7.40 -14.58 8.83
C GLY A 292 -5.87 -14.66 8.80
N GLU A 293 -5.28 -15.30 9.82
CA GLU A 293 -3.82 -15.45 9.94
C GLU A 293 -3.29 -16.52 8.98
N TYR A 294 -2.17 -16.23 8.32
CA TYR A 294 -1.55 -17.16 7.37
C TYR A 294 -1.03 -18.43 8.07
N ALA A 295 -1.65 -19.57 7.76
CA ALA A 295 -1.31 -20.89 8.27
C ALA A 295 -0.35 -21.67 7.35
N GLY A 296 -0.23 -21.28 6.08
CA GLY A 296 0.72 -21.87 5.14
C GLY A 296 0.20 -23.09 4.38
N ASN A 297 -1.12 -23.23 4.25
CA ASN A 297 -1.77 -24.28 3.47
C ASN A 297 -2.02 -23.87 2.00
N ILE A 298 -1.72 -22.61 1.64
CA ILE A 298 -2.06 -22.06 0.33
C ILE A 298 -1.43 -22.80 -0.86
N GLU A 299 -0.26 -23.43 -0.66
CA GLU A 299 0.40 -24.22 -1.70
C GLU A 299 -0.49 -25.41 -2.09
N ASP A 300 -0.89 -26.24 -1.13
CA ASP A 300 -1.77 -27.39 -1.38
C ASP A 300 -3.11 -26.97 -1.98
N ILE A 301 -3.74 -25.94 -1.41
CA ILE A 301 -5.03 -25.40 -1.87
C ILE A 301 -4.94 -24.92 -3.32
N SER A 302 -3.87 -24.20 -3.67
CA SER A 302 -3.68 -23.68 -5.03
C SER A 302 -3.51 -24.80 -6.06
N HIS A 303 -2.81 -25.87 -5.71
CA HIS A 303 -2.59 -27.03 -6.58
C HIS A 303 -3.87 -27.85 -6.76
N GLU A 304 -4.62 -28.09 -5.67
CA GLU A 304 -5.89 -28.82 -5.72
C GLU A 304 -6.94 -28.06 -6.53
N LEU A 305 -7.10 -26.75 -6.28
CA LEU A 305 -8.02 -25.91 -7.03
C LEU A 305 -7.66 -25.87 -8.52
N LYS A 306 -6.37 -25.72 -8.86
CA LYS A 306 -5.90 -25.78 -10.24
C LYS A 306 -6.35 -27.08 -10.92
N ASP A 307 -6.18 -28.23 -10.28
CA ASP A 307 -6.55 -29.52 -10.84
C ASP A 307 -8.06 -29.67 -11.03
N ILE A 308 -8.87 -29.15 -10.09
CA ILE A 308 -10.33 -29.08 -10.23
C ILE A 308 -10.73 -28.23 -11.44
N LEU A 309 -10.11 -27.06 -11.59
CA LEU A 309 -10.40 -26.13 -12.68
C LEU A 309 -10.02 -26.70 -14.05
N LEU A 310 -8.96 -27.52 -14.15
CA LEU A 310 -8.51 -28.09 -15.43
C LEU A 310 -9.26 -29.34 -15.88
N LYS A 311 -9.70 -30.17 -14.93
CA LYS A 311 -10.43 -31.43 -15.25
C LYS A 311 -11.70 -31.19 -16.06
N GLN A 312 -12.27 -30.00 -15.95
CA GLN A 312 -13.54 -29.66 -16.58
C GLN A 312 -13.28 -28.77 -17.79
N ASN A 313 -13.09 -29.36 -18.99
CA ASN A 313 -12.85 -28.70 -20.29
C ASN A 313 -13.60 -27.35 -20.48
N ASN A 314 -13.01 -26.26 -19.96
CA ASN A 314 -13.62 -24.93 -19.80
C ASN A 314 -12.84 -23.86 -20.57
N GLY A 315 -11.91 -24.29 -21.41
CA GLY A 315 -11.07 -23.39 -22.19
C GLY A 315 -10.00 -22.67 -21.37
N LEU A 316 -9.69 -23.07 -20.13
CA LEU A 316 -8.50 -22.58 -19.43
C LEU A 316 -7.25 -23.40 -19.81
N LEU A 317 -6.13 -22.71 -19.91
CA LEU A 317 -4.80 -23.28 -20.15
C LEU A 317 -3.87 -22.77 -19.04
N VAL A 318 -3.26 -23.65 -18.25
CA VAL A 318 -2.31 -23.18 -17.21
C VAL A 318 -1.10 -22.53 -17.87
N LYS A 319 -0.75 -21.33 -17.42
CA LYS A 319 0.55 -20.71 -17.71
C LYS A 319 1.51 -20.89 -16.53
N SER A 320 1.10 -20.50 -15.32
CA SER A 320 1.92 -20.68 -14.11
C SER A 320 1.09 -20.68 -12.83
N VAL A 321 1.70 -21.20 -11.76
CA VAL A 321 1.21 -21.10 -10.38
C VAL A 321 2.38 -20.68 -9.51
N HIS A 322 2.17 -19.65 -8.70
CA HIS A 322 3.14 -19.14 -7.74
C HIS A 322 2.46 -19.10 -6.37
N SER A 323 2.99 -19.84 -5.41
CA SER A 323 2.43 -19.95 -4.07
C SER A 323 3.45 -19.49 -3.03
N SER A 324 2.94 -18.91 -1.96
CA SER A 324 3.79 -18.43 -0.88
C SER A 324 4.35 -19.59 -0.07
N GLY A 325 5.55 -19.37 0.46
CA GLY A 325 6.26 -20.37 1.27
C GLY A 325 5.65 -20.54 2.66
N PRO A 326 6.29 -21.33 3.53
CA PRO A 326 5.80 -21.59 4.88
C PRO A 326 5.74 -20.30 5.72
N VAL A 327 4.96 -20.37 6.80
CA VAL A 327 4.77 -19.25 7.73
C VAL A 327 6.12 -18.77 8.28
N TYR A 328 6.30 -17.45 8.25
CA TYR A 328 7.45 -16.76 8.79
C TYR A 328 7.00 -15.77 9.86
N TYR A 329 7.54 -15.93 11.07
CA TYR A 329 7.32 -14.98 12.15
C TYR A 329 8.52 -14.04 12.23
N PRO A 330 8.35 -12.73 11.93
CA PRO A 330 9.43 -11.77 12.09
C PRO A 330 9.82 -11.69 13.58
N MET A 331 10.94 -12.30 13.95
CA MET A 331 11.50 -12.14 15.29
C MET A 331 12.13 -10.75 15.39
N THR A 332 11.59 -9.91 16.27
CA THR A 332 12.25 -8.67 16.67
C THR A 332 13.62 -8.98 17.26
N PHE A 333 14.65 -8.20 16.94
CA PHE A 333 16.03 -8.40 17.38
C PHE A 333 16.14 -8.61 18.91
N GLY A 334 15.32 -7.91 19.69
CA GLY A 334 15.25 -8.09 21.15
C GLY A 334 14.77 -9.48 21.58
N LYS A 335 13.81 -10.09 20.87
CA LYS A 335 13.34 -11.46 21.14
C LYS A 335 14.41 -12.49 20.80
N PHE A 336 15.18 -12.25 19.74
CA PHE A 336 16.32 -13.09 19.39
C PHE A 336 17.42 -13.03 20.46
N LEU A 337 17.85 -11.83 20.86
CA LEU A 337 18.84 -11.64 21.92
C LEU A 337 18.37 -12.25 23.25
N MET A 338 17.12 -12.04 23.63
CA MET A 338 16.56 -12.63 24.84
C MET A 338 16.64 -14.17 24.80
N ARG A 339 16.20 -14.80 23.69
CA ARG A 339 16.31 -16.26 23.54
C ARG A 339 17.76 -16.72 23.57
N PHE A 340 18.67 -16.01 22.89
CA PHE A 340 20.09 -16.35 22.86
C PHE A 340 20.75 -16.27 24.25
N PHE A 341 20.54 -15.18 24.99
CA PHE A 341 21.08 -15.05 26.35
C PHE A 341 20.43 -16.04 27.31
N PHE A 342 19.13 -16.31 27.17
CA PHE A 342 18.44 -17.30 27.99
C PHE A 342 19.00 -18.72 27.77
N THR A 343 19.24 -19.13 26.52
CA THR A 343 19.84 -20.44 26.22
C THR A 343 21.29 -20.52 26.68
N MET A 344 22.05 -19.42 26.59
CA MET A 344 23.42 -19.34 27.11
C MET A 344 23.47 -19.45 28.65
N ILE A 345 22.57 -18.77 29.35
CA ILE A 345 22.47 -18.86 30.82
C ILE A 345 22.03 -20.27 31.23
N ALA A 346 21.02 -20.84 30.56
CA ALA A 346 20.55 -22.19 30.83
C ALA A 346 21.66 -23.23 30.62
N SER A 347 22.45 -23.12 29.55
CA SER A 347 23.58 -24.02 29.29
C SER A 347 24.70 -23.84 30.33
N PHE A 348 25.00 -22.61 30.74
CA PHE A 348 25.96 -22.35 31.80
C PHE A 348 25.52 -22.95 33.15
N VAL A 349 24.25 -22.76 33.53
CA VAL A 349 23.68 -23.34 34.76
C VAL A 349 23.71 -24.86 34.71
N PHE A 350 23.41 -25.46 33.55
CA PHE A 350 23.48 -26.90 33.36
C PHE A 350 24.91 -27.44 33.51
N ILE A 351 25.90 -26.78 32.91
CA ILE A 351 27.32 -27.14 33.06
C ILE A 351 27.79 -26.94 34.51
N ALA A 352 27.39 -25.85 35.18
CA ALA A 352 27.71 -25.61 36.57
C ALA A 352 27.09 -26.65 37.50
N ALA A 353 25.86 -27.08 37.25
CA ALA A 353 25.20 -28.16 37.98
C ALA A 353 25.94 -29.49 37.81
N ILE A 354 26.38 -29.83 36.59
CA ILE A 354 27.23 -31.00 36.33
C ILE A 354 28.55 -30.87 37.10
N PHE A 355 29.19 -29.71 37.06
CA PHE A 355 30.45 -29.47 37.76
C PHE A 355 30.28 -29.65 39.27
N VAL A 356 29.24 -29.08 39.88
CA VAL A 356 28.92 -29.26 41.30
C VAL A 356 28.55 -30.72 41.61
N TYR A 357 27.85 -31.43 40.72
CA TYR A 357 27.54 -32.84 40.94
C TYR A 357 28.81 -33.72 41.00
N TYR A 358 29.76 -33.50 40.09
CA TYR A 358 31.00 -34.30 40.04
C TYR A 358 32.06 -33.86 41.06
N TYR A 359 32.19 -32.56 41.33
CA TYR A 359 33.24 -32.00 42.19
C TYR A 359 32.75 -31.50 43.55
N GLY A 360 31.44 -31.40 43.77
CA GLY A 360 30.83 -30.81 44.97
C GLY A 360 31.05 -31.60 46.26
N ASN A 361 31.51 -32.85 46.17
CA ASN A 361 31.91 -33.62 47.36
C ASN A 361 33.43 -33.51 47.68
N THR A 362 34.19 -32.72 46.91
CA THR A 362 35.55 -32.33 47.29
C THR A 362 35.52 -30.98 48.00
N GLY A 363 35.51 -31.02 49.33
CA GLY A 363 35.50 -29.81 50.16
C GLY A 363 36.58 -28.81 49.74
N LEU A 364 36.15 -27.58 49.42
CA LEU A 364 36.94 -26.35 49.49
C LEU A 364 38.30 -26.35 48.76
N ALA A 365 38.28 -26.40 47.43
CA ALA A 365 39.42 -26.01 46.59
C ALA A 365 39.42 -24.51 46.19
N ILE A 366 38.47 -23.71 46.64
CA ILE A 366 38.43 -22.25 46.36
C ILE A 366 39.56 -21.50 47.10
N ARG A 367 40.18 -22.10 48.13
CA ARG A 367 41.31 -21.49 48.85
C ARG A 367 42.67 -21.59 48.13
N ARG A 368 42.79 -22.35 47.03
CA ARG A 368 44.07 -22.48 46.29
C ARG A 368 44.22 -21.53 45.10
N PHE A 369 43.16 -20.82 44.69
CA PHE A 369 43.25 -19.87 43.57
C PHE A 369 43.69 -18.46 44.00
N LEU A 370 43.78 -18.19 45.31
CA LEU A 370 44.21 -16.90 45.88
C LEU A 370 45.47 -17.02 46.76
N SER A 371 46.28 -18.09 46.61
CA SER A 371 47.63 -18.10 47.20
C SER A 371 48.66 -17.70 46.14
N ASP A 372 49.18 -16.49 46.33
CA ASP A 372 50.30 -15.86 45.67
C ASP A 372 51.51 -16.82 45.52
N GLU A 373 51.61 -17.51 44.37
CA GLU A 373 52.87 -18.05 43.88
C GLU A 373 53.26 -17.25 42.64
N ARG A 374 54.02 -16.18 42.87
CA ARG A 374 54.77 -15.46 41.85
C ARG A 374 55.67 -16.44 41.08
N ARG A 375 55.20 -16.93 39.94
CA ARG A 375 56.08 -17.51 38.92
C ARG A 375 56.41 -16.40 37.92
N PRO A 376 57.70 -16.06 37.73
CA PRO A 376 58.06 -15.02 36.78
C PRO A 376 57.72 -15.46 35.36
N PHE A 377 56.99 -14.62 34.65
CA PHE A 377 56.68 -14.74 33.24
C PHE A 377 57.98 -14.83 32.42
N LEU A 378 58.21 -15.95 31.73
CA LEU A 378 59.25 -16.09 30.72
C LEU A 378 58.77 -15.43 29.42
N PHE A 379 59.12 -14.16 29.22
CA PHE A 379 59.08 -13.55 27.89
C PHE A 379 60.39 -13.91 27.16
N ALA A 380 60.29 -14.55 26.00
CA ALA A 380 61.41 -14.65 25.07
C ALA A 380 61.68 -13.25 24.50
N ARG A 381 62.73 -12.59 25.00
CA ARG A 381 63.24 -11.33 24.47
C ARG A 381 64.27 -11.66 23.39
N PHE A 382 63.96 -11.31 22.15
CA PHE A 382 64.93 -11.38 21.05
C PHE A 382 65.92 -10.22 21.19
N GLU A 383 67.18 -10.53 21.49
CA GLU A 383 68.29 -9.59 21.45
C GLU A 383 68.76 -9.43 20.00
N ASN A 384 68.68 -8.20 19.49
CA ASN A 384 69.19 -7.81 18.18
C ASN A 384 70.71 -7.64 18.30
N GLN A 385 71.46 -8.68 17.97
CA GLN A 385 72.92 -8.62 17.95
C GLN A 385 73.39 -8.03 16.61
N SER A 386 73.51 -6.70 16.58
CA SER A 386 74.13 -5.97 15.50
C SER A 386 75.64 -6.05 15.60
N GLY A 387 76.26 -6.66 14.59
CA GLY A 387 77.68 -6.55 14.31
C GLY A 387 78.45 -7.84 14.53
N ASP A 388 78.50 -8.67 13.49
CA ASP A 388 79.83 -9.07 13.02
C ASP A 388 79.83 -9.45 11.54
N THR A 389 80.80 -8.86 10.86
CA THR A 389 81.02 -8.89 9.41
C THR A 389 81.43 -10.29 8.93
N ILE A 390 80.56 -10.96 8.16
CA ILE A 390 80.95 -12.20 7.46
C ILE A 390 81.50 -11.83 6.08
N ARG A 391 82.82 -11.97 5.95
CA ARG A 391 83.61 -11.81 4.73
C ARG A 391 83.19 -12.85 3.68
N LEU A 392 82.99 -12.38 2.45
CA LEU A 392 82.88 -13.20 1.24
C LEU A 392 84.16 -14.02 1.05
N ARG A 393 84.02 -15.35 0.98
CA ARG A 393 85.02 -16.24 0.38
C ARG A 393 84.35 -17.16 -0.62
N ASN A 394 84.54 -16.84 -1.89
CA ASN A 394 84.35 -17.76 -3.00
C ASN A 394 85.31 -18.95 -2.83
N SER A 395 84.79 -20.17 -2.96
CA SER A 395 85.21 -21.11 -4.01
C SER A 395 84.64 -22.51 -3.77
N SER A 396 84.15 -23.07 -4.87
CA SER A 396 84.26 -24.47 -5.30
C SER A 396 83.40 -25.56 -4.65
N GLU A 397 82.78 -26.32 -5.59
CA GLU A 397 82.45 -27.75 -5.55
C GLU A 397 81.06 -28.20 -5.09
N GLN A 398 80.15 -28.21 -6.08
CA GLN A 398 79.52 -29.42 -6.62
C GLN A 398 79.50 -30.69 -5.74
N SER A 399 78.31 -31.04 -5.25
CA SER A 399 77.77 -32.41 -5.32
C SER A 399 76.24 -32.45 -5.08
N ILE A 400 75.49 -32.49 -6.19
CA ILE A 400 74.43 -33.46 -6.56
C ILE A 400 74.34 -34.66 -5.55
N SER A 401 73.22 -35.18 -5.00
CA SER A 401 71.83 -35.31 -5.48
C SER A 401 70.83 -35.84 -4.42
N ILE A 402 69.55 -35.43 -4.61
CA ILE A 402 68.26 -36.16 -4.50
C ILE A 402 67.78 -36.66 -3.13
N VAL A 403 66.65 -36.11 -2.63
CA VAL A 403 65.33 -36.81 -2.54
C VAL A 403 64.20 -35.77 -2.58
N SER A 404 63.23 -36.05 -3.45
CA SER A 404 61.97 -35.32 -3.71
C SER A 404 61.06 -35.15 -2.49
N LEU A 405 60.53 -33.94 -2.29
CA LEU A 405 59.29 -33.72 -1.52
C LEU A 405 58.16 -33.31 -2.47
N PRO A 406 56.96 -33.92 -2.41
CA PRO A 406 55.87 -33.63 -3.35
C PRO A 406 55.27 -32.24 -3.15
N GLN A 407 55.00 -31.57 -4.28
CA GLN A 407 54.16 -30.38 -4.40
C GLN A 407 52.83 -30.55 -3.65
N ALA A 408 52.51 -29.57 -2.80
CA ALA A 408 51.17 -29.35 -2.30
C ALA A 408 50.39 -28.49 -3.31
N PHE A 409 49.34 -29.10 -3.85
CA PHE A 409 48.14 -28.56 -4.50
C PHE A 409 48.08 -27.06 -4.83
N ASP A 410 48.19 -26.79 -6.13
CA ASP A 410 47.68 -25.61 -6.81
C ASP A 410 46.15 -25.52 -6.71
N ASN A 411 45.64 -24.36 -6.28
CA ASN A 411 44.22 -24.02 -6.30
C ASN A 411 43.86 -23.34 -7.64
N PRO A 412 42.99 -23.94 -8.48
CA PRO A 412 42.88 -23.60 -9.90
C PRO A 412 42.00 -22.39 -10.25
N MET A 413 41.74 -21.45 -9.33
CA MET A 413 40.96 -20.24 -9.64
C MET A 413 41.77 -18.94 -9.74
N TYR A 414 43.07 -18.98 -9.43
CA TYR A 414 43.95 -17.81 -9.52
C TYR A 414 45.28 -18.17 -10.16
N GLY A 415 45.22 -18.62 -11.42
CA GLY A 415 46.38 -18.69 -12.29
C GLY A 415 46.80 -17.28 -12.71
N SER A 416 48.01 -16.92 -12.31
CA SER A 416 48.72 -15.67 -12.62
C SER A 416 48.75 -15.35 -14.13
N ALA A 417 48.28 -14.16 -14.49
CA ALA A 417 48.72 -13.44 -15.67
C ALA A 417 49.43 -12.17 -15.21
N ASP A 418 50.62 -11.97 -15.75
CA ASP A 418 51.58 -10.89 -15.50
C ASP A 418 50.95 -9.49 -15.47
N GLN A 419 51.46 -8.63 -14.57
CA GLN A 419 52.12 -7.35 -14.93
C GLN A 419 52.26 -6.42 -13.70
N THR A 420 53.51 -6.07 -13.40
CA THR A 420 54.07 -4.81 -12.85
C THR A 420 53.35 -4.01 -11.72
N PRO A 421 54.10 -3.48 -10.75
CA PRO A 421 53.55 -2.89 -9.54
C PRO A 421 52.93 -1.51 -9.77
N LYS A 422 51.68 -1.32 -9.34
CA LYS A 422 51.11 -0.01 -9.04
C LYS A 422 50.56 0.00 -7.63
N ASP A 423 51.12 0.90 -6.85
CA ASP A 423 50.75 1.31 -5.51
C ASP A 423 49.31 1.82 -5.48
N VAL A 424 48.41 1.10 -4.82
CA VAL A 424 47.07 1.58 -4.45
C VAL A 424 46.69 1.00 -3.09
N THR A 425 46.88 1.80 -2.05
CA THR A 425 46.25 1.65 -0.75
C THR A 425 44.73 1.78 -0.87
N ILE A 426 43.99 0.68 -0.72
CA ILE A 426 42.54 0.70 -0.52
C ILE A 426 42.29 0.74 0.98
N GLY A 427 42.12 1.96 1.50
CA GLY A 427 41.51 2.21 2.80
C GLY A 427 39.99 2.07 2.67
N ASN A 428 39.39 1.32 3.59
CA ASN A 428 37.95 1.26 3.78
C ASN A 428 37.65 1.99 5.10
N PRO A 429 37.01 3.16 5.06
CA PRO A 429 36.28 3.64 6.23
C PRO A 429 34.84 3.99 5.84
N ILE A 430 33.93 3.10 6.25
CA ILE A 430 32.58 3.50 6.65
C ILE A 430 32.74 4.24 7.99
N TYR A 431 32.04 5.37 8.09
CA TYR A 431 31.96 6.32 9.22
C TYR A 431 33.17 7.24 9.38
N THR A 432 33.01 8.51 8.96
CA THR A 432 33.18 9.72 9.79
C THR A 432 32.92 10.94 8.92
N GLU A 433 31.70 11.45 8.83
CA GLU A 433 31.41 12.89 8.60
C GLU A 433 30.07 13.24 9.25
N LEU A 434 30.13 13.48 10.55
CA LEU A 434 29.28 14.41 11.27
C LEU A 434 30.28 15.27 12.04
N ILE A 435 30.48 16.51 11.62
CA ILE A 435 30.81 17.70 12.42
C ILE A 435 31.18 18.86 11.48
N THR A 436 30.32 19.88 11.55
CA THR A 436 30.52 21.33 11.39
C THR A 436 30.97 21.90 10.05
N GLU A 437 30.18 22.85 9.53
CA GLU A 437 30.58 24.28 9.55
C GLU A 437 29.34 25.19 9.38
N GLU A 438 29.09 26.00 10.41
CA GLU A 438 28.38 27.28 10.33
C GLU A 438 29.39 28.38 9.94
N ALA A 439 28.86 29.45 9.32
CA ALA A 439 29.34 30.84 9.17
C ALA A 439 29.48 31.26 7.70
N GLU A 440 28.58 32.09 7.14
CA GLU A 440 28.37 33.56 7.26
C GLU A 440 29.16 34.38 6.23
N GLU A 441 28.43 35.10 5.37
CA GLU A 441 28.65 36.45 4.80
C GLU A 441 27.71 36.59 3.58
N ASP A 442 26.60 37.32 3.67
CA ASP A 442 26.40 38.78 3.66
C ASP A 442 26.67 39.45 2.29
N GLY A 443 25.70 40.26 1.83
CA GLY A 443 25.78 40.97 0.55
C GLY A 443 24.42 41.27 -0.11
N ASP A 444 23.69 42.24 0.44
CA ASP A 444 22.65 43.00 -0.26
C ASP A 444 23.19 43.64 -1.57
N ILE A 445 22.37 43.69 -2.63
CA ILE A 445 22.22 44.85 -3.54
C ILE A 445 20.90 44.72 -4.32
N GLU A 446 20.09 45.75 -4.13
CA GLU A 446 18.89 46.15 -4.84
C GLU A 446 19.21 46.61 -6.28
N LEU A 447 18.47 46.14 -7.29
CA LEU A 447 18.31 46.87 -8.56
C LEU A 447 16.96 46.55 -9.21
N LYS A 448 16.17 47.61 -9.28
CA LYS A 448 14.89 47.77 -9.96
C LYS A 448 15.03 47.68 -11.48
N GLU A 449 13.86 47.55 -12.11
CA GLU A 449 13.52 47.98 -13.48
C GLU A 449 14.09 47.15 -14.63
N GLU A 450 13.28 46.19 -15.12
CA GLU A 450 12.97 46.18 -16.57
C GLU A 450 11.66 45.41 -16.90
N PHE A 451 10.62 46.19 -17.25
CA PHE A 451 9.58 45.93 -18.27
C PHE A 451 8.58 44.79 -18.00
N GLU A 452 7.28 44.98 -17.72
CA GLU A 452 6.33 46.01 -18.20
C GLU A 452 6.40 46.31 -19.70
N LYS A 453 6.28 45.27 -20.54
CA LYS A 453 5.78 45.36 -21.92
C LYS A 453 5.08 44.06 -22.33
N GLU A 454 3.87 43.83 -21.83
CA GLU A 454 2.91 42.93 -22.49
C GLU A 454 1.46 43.17 -22.02
N ILE A 455 1.06 44.44 -21.85
CA ILE A 455 -0.35 44.81 -21.66
C ILE A 455 -0.62 46.15 -22.36
N VAL A 456 -0.41 46.23 -23.68
CA VAL A 456 -1.06 47.23 -24.56
C VAL A 456 -1.01 46.68 -25.98
N GLU A 457 -1.94 45.80 -26.34
CA GLU A 457 -2.41 45.57 -27.73
C GLU A 457 -3.52 44.52 -27.74
N GLU A 458 -4.68 44.87 -27.17
CA GLU A 458 -5.99 44.33 -27.59
C GLU A 458 -7.08 45.15 -26.89
N LYS A 459 -7.19 46.41 -27.32
CA LYS A 459 -8.32 47.26 -26.97
C LYS A 459 -8.57 48.28 -28.06
N GLU A 460 -8.92 47.79 -29.24
CA GLU A 460 -9.50 48.60 -30.31
C GLU A 460 -10.17 47.68 -31.33
N GLU A 461 -11.38 47.21 -31.04
CA GLU A 461 -12.36 46.88 -32.09
C GLU A 461 -13.77 46.84 -31.48
N ASP A 462 -14.28 48.04 -31.16
CA ASP A 462 -15.70 48.33 -31.17
C ASP A 462 -15.90 49.60 -31.99
N ASP A 463 -16.94 49.57 -32.85
CA ASP A 463 -17.47 50.60 -33.73
C ASP A 463 -16.75 50.88 -35.08
N ILE A 464 -17.33 50.37 -36.19
CA ILE A 464 -17.99 51.19 -37.23
C ILE A 464 -18.82 50.30 -38.20
N LEU A 465 -20.10 50.65 -38.27
CA LEU A 465 -21.23 50.27 -39.14
C LEU A 465 -20.97 50.51 -40.66
N PRO A 466 -21.77 49.94 -41.60
CA PRO A 466 -23.23 50.15 -41.74
C PRO A 466 -24.13 48.90 -41.83
#